data_AF-T0RTB9-F1
#
_entry.id   AF-T0RTB9-F1
#
_cell.length_a   1.000
_cell.length_b   1.000
_cell.length_c   1.000
_cell.angle_alpha   90.00
_cell.angle_beta   90.00
_cell.angle_gamma   90.00
#
_symmetry.space_group_name_H-M   'P 1'
#
loop_
_entity.id
_entity.type
_entity.pdbx_description
1 polymer ?
#
loop_
_entity_poly.entity_id
_entity_poly.type
_entity_poly.pdbx_seq_one_letter_code
_entity_poly.pdbx_strand_id
1 'polypeptide(L)'
;MAGKKPNQAEEGEKRSQAMLMAYRERLTVLKRAQEFSARGDIPKAVERYNTYLNTLAAYHFTTEEDLGPKHFDPEKDIAELLLISHAYWDLAKAYDRSPRLRHESVRCLEKFVRFSTGFKFQHINAQMVKKFVKRRRAYNLPAFQEAYNRIYVNSKACFIATHCFPEDEVLLTNLRELKNQLLEIYLGRKFVEIYYAKSPILIDFLRSNDYLNKVLTKFLFKPLIKGIDTIYKYARIKKTHH
;
A
#
# COMPACT_ATOMS: atom_id res chain seq x y z
N MET A 1 -62.62 -0.83 -1.00
CA MET A 1 -61.39 -0.14 -0.59
C MET A 1 -60.21 -1.05 -0.89
N ALA A 2 -59.56 -0.86 -2.04
CA ALA A 2 -58.39 -1.65 -2.42
C ALA A 2 -57.14 -1.01 -1.80
N GLY A 3 -56.51 -1.71 -0.85
CA GLY A 3 -55.26 -1.29 -0.24
C GLY A 3 -54.15 -1.19 -1.28
N LYS A 4 -53.78 0.05 -1.62
CA LYS A 4 -52.58 0.40 -2.37
C LYS A 4 -51.40 -0.22 -1.61
N LYS A 5 -50.61 -1.11 -2.20
CA LYS A 5 -49.34 -1.58 -1.62
C LYS A 5 -48.30 -0.46 -1.77
N PRO A 6 -47.88 0.24 -0.71
CA PRO A 6 -46.68 1.07 -0.77
C PRO A 6 -45.55 0.24 -0.16
N ASN A 7 -44.51 -0.19 -0.91
CA ASN A 7 -43.26 -0.49 -0.19
C ASN A 7 -41.99 -0.73 -1.00
N GLN A 8 -42.01 -1.24 -2.23
CA GLN A 8 -40.72 -1.69 -2.80
C GLN A 8 -39.87 -0.55 -3.40
N ALA A 9 -40.47 0.44 -4.04
CA ALA A 9 -39.75 1.59 -4.59
C ALA A 9 -39.30 2.58 -3.49
N GLU A 10 -40.15 2.79 -2.48
CA GLU A 10 -39.90 3.71 -1.38
C GLU A 10 -38.83 3.19 -0.40
N GLU A 11 -38.80 1.87 -0.14
CA GLU A 11 -37.71 1.22 0.61
C GLU A 11 -36.39 1.26 -0.17
N GLY A 12 -36.42 1.12 -1.50
CA GLY A 12 -35.24 1.25 -2.37
C GLY A 12 -34.64 2.67 -2.37
N GLU A 13 -35.49 3.70 -2.47
CA GLU A 13 -35.07 5.10 -2.37
C GLU A 13 -34.60 5.48 -0.96
N LYS A 14 -35.29 5.04 0.10
CA LYS A 14 -34.86 5.27 1.49
C LYS A 14 -33.53 4.57 1.80
N ARG A 15 -33.31 3.37 1.27
CA ARG A 15 -32.05 2.63 1.39
C ARG A 15 -30.91 3.34 0.65
N SER A 16 -31.20 3.99 -0.47
CA SER A 16 -30.26 4.87 -1.17
C SER A 16 -29.96 6.14 -0.36
N GLN A 17 -30.97 6.80 0.21
CA GLN A 17 -30.78 8.01 1.01
C GLN A 17 -30.01 7.74 2.32
N ALA A 18 -30.34 6.66 3.04
CA ALA A 18 -29.64 6.27 4.26
C ALA A 18 -28.16 5.95 3.97
N MET A 19 -27.87 5.27 2.85
CA MET A 19 -26.50 5.02 2.40
C MET A 19 -25.76 6.32 2.09
N LEU A 20 -26.39 7.26 1.38
CA LEU A 20 -25.80 8.56 1.07
C LEU A 20 -25.52 9.38 2.33
N MET A 21 -26.42 9.36 3.32
CA MET A 21 -26.21 10.00 4.62
C MET A 21 -25.04 9.35 5.37
N ALA A 22 -25.01 8.03 5.47
CA ALA A 22 -23.91 7.31 6.11
C ALA A 22 -22.57 7.62 5.42
N TYR A 23 -22.54 7.66 4.09
CA TYR A 23 -21.35 8.03 3.34
C TYR A 23 -20.91 9.46 3.64
N ARG A 24 -21.82 10.43 3.76
CA ARG A 24 -21.47 11.81 4.18
C ARG A 24 -20.88 11.87 5.59
N GLU A 25 -21.37 11.03 6.50
CA GLU A 25 -20.92 10.99 7.90
C GLU A 25 -19.69 10.11 8.14
N ARG A 26 -19.23 9.36 7.14
CA ARG A 26 -18.17 8.34 7.27
C ARG A 26 -16.89 8.86 7.92
N LEU A 27 -16.49 10.10 7.62
CA LEU A 27 -15.27 10.71 8.17
C LEU A 27 -15.42 11.03 9.66
N THR A 28 -16.63 11.37 10.11
CA THR A 28 -16.95 11.54 11.53
C THR A 28 -16.85 10.20 12.26
N VAL A 29 -17.31 9.12 11.64
CA VAL A 29 -17.18 7.76 12.18
C VAL A 29 -15.70 7.36 12.29
N LEU A 30 -14.91 7.62 11.26
CA LEU A 30 -13.47 7.34 11.26
C LEU A 30 -12.73 8.15 12.34
N LYS A 31 -13.05 9.44 12.49
CA LYS A 31 -12.47 10.29 13.53
C LYS A 31 -12.76 9.72 14.93
N ARG A 32 -13.99 9.28 15.19
CA ARG A 32 -14.34 8.62 16.46
C ARG A 32 -13.54 7.33 16.68
N ALA A 33 -13.30 6.55 15.62
CA ALA A 33 -12.45 5.35 15.73
C ALA A 33 -11.03 5.70 16.21
N GLN A 34 -10.44 6.74 15.64
CA GLN A 34 -9.11 7.24 16.03
C GLN A 34 -9.09 7.76 17.48
N GLU A 35 -10.13 8.48 17.91
CA GLU A 35 -10.27 8.95 19.28
C GLU A 35 -10.35 7.79 20.29
N PHE A 36 -11.16 6.76 20.00
CA PHE A 36 -11.22 5.55 20.84
C PHE A 36 -9.88 4.82 20.87
N SER A 37 -9.21 4.67 19.72
CA SER A 37 -7.89 4.04 19.65
C SER A 37 -6.85 4.81 20.46
N ALA A 38 -6.88 6.14 20.43
CA ALA A 38 -5.94 7.00 21.17
C ALA A 38 -6.14 6.89 22.69
N ARG A 39 -7.39 6.72 23.14
CA ARG A 39 -7.75 6.49 24.54
C ARG A 39 -7.51 5.04 25.01
N GLY A 40 -7.16 4.14 24.10
CA GLY A 40 -6.96 2.72 24.40
C GLY A 40 -8.25 1.89 24.47
N ASP A 41 -9.40 2.45 24.11
CA ASP A 41 -10.68 1.73 24.00
C ASP A 41 -10.72 0.97 22.66
N ILE A 42 -9.92 -0.11 22.58
CA ILE A 42 -9.71 -0.87 21.35
C ILE A 42 -11.00 -1.51 20.81
N PRO A 43 -11.90 -2.11 21.63
CA PRO A 43 -13.13 -2.70 21.12
C PRO A 43 -14.02 -1.67 20.39
N LYS A 44 -14.22 -0.48 20.96
CA LYS A 44 -15.00 0.58 20.30
C LYS A 44 -14.30 1.14 19.07
N ALA A 45 -12.97 1.24 19.11
CA ALA A 45 -12.20 1.65 17.93
C ALA A 45 -12.45 0.68 16.76
N VAL A 46 -12.35 -0.63 17.01
CA VAL A 46 -12.58 -1.68 16.02
C VAL A 46 -14.00 -1.59 15.43
N GLU A 47 -15.02 -1.43 16.27
CA GLU A 47 -16.41 -1.26 15.83
C GLU A 47 -16.55 -0.08 14.85
N ARG A 48 -15.94 1.08 15.18
CA ARG A 48 -16.03 2.28 14.36
C ARG A 48 -15.21 2.19 13.08
N TYR A 49 -14.02 1.59 13.10
CA TYR A 49 -13.27 1.31 11.86
C TYR A 49 -14.06 0.39 10.92
N ASN A 50 -14.66 -0.68 11.45
CA ASN A 50 -15.50 -1.57 10.65
C ASN A 50 -16.75 -0.85 10.11
N THR A 51 -17.37 0.02 10.90
CA THR A 51 -18.50 0.84 10.42
C THR A 51 -18.09 1.72 9.25
N TYR A 52 -16.93 2.38 9.33
CA TYR A 52 -16.38 3.20 8.25
C TYR A 52 -16.13 2.37 6.98
N LEU A 53 -15.44 1.22 7.09
CA LEU A 53 -15.14 0.36 5.95
C LEU A 53 -16.40 -0.24 5.31
N ASN A 54 -17.36 -0.69 6.12
CA ASN A 54 -18.63 -1.22 5.62
C ASN A 54 -19.49 -0.14 4.96
N THR A 55 -19.42 1.11 5.43
CA THR A 55 -20.11 2.24 4.78
C THR A 55 -19.54 2.49 3.38
N LEU A 56 -18.22 2.44 3.23
CA LEU A 56 -17.54 2.54 1.94
C LEU A 56 -17.90 1.37 1.03
N ALA A 57 -17.85 0.15 1.54
CA ALA A 57 -18.22 -1.04 0.79
C ALA A 57 -19.67 -0.95 0.28
N ALA A 58 -20.61 -0.56 1.14
CA ALA A 58 -22.01 -0.38 0.76
C ALA A 58 -22.17 0.71 -0.31
N TYR A 59 -21.48 1.84 -0.19
CA TYR A 59 -21.52 2.93 -1.18
C TYR A 59 -21.02 2.49 -2.57
N HIS A 60 -20.02 1.61 -2.61
CA HIS A 60 -19.50 1.02 -3.84
C HIS A 60 -20.19 -0.30 -4.24
N PHE A 61 -21.34 -0.62 -3.63
CA PHE A 61 -22.12 -1.84 -3.89
C PHE A 61 -21.28 -3.13 -3.79
N THR A 62 -20.40 -3.20 -2.79
CA THR A 62 -19.49 -4.32 -2.54
C THR A 62 -19.47 -4.70 -1.06
N THR A 63 -18.68 -5.71 -0.71
CA THR A 63 -18.43 -6.13 0.68
C THR A 63 -17.11 -5.55 1.18
N GLU A 64 -16.89 -5.49 2.50
CA GLU A 64 -15.59 -5.08 3.05
C GLU A 64 -14.45 -5.99 2.55
N GLU A 65 -14.70 -7.29 2.43
CA GLU A 65 -13.75 -8.27 1.91
C GLU A 65 -13.39 -8.05 0.44
N ASP A 66 -14.33 -7.58 -0.39
CA ASP A 66 -14.09 -7.30 -1.80
C ASP A 66 -13.60 -5.87 -2.05
N LEU A 67 -13.80 -4.97 -1.08
CA LEU A 67 -13.37 -3.58 -1.17
C LEU A 67 -11.86 -3.50 -1.48
N GLY A 68 -11.54 -2.70 -2.49
CA GLY A 68 -10.19 -2.60 -3.02
C GLY A 68 -10.00 -1.31 -3.80
N PRO A 69 -8.75 -0.96 -4.17
CA PRO A 69 -8.47 0.33 -4.81
C PRO A 69 -9.20 0.54 -6.14
N LYS A 70 -9.59 -0.54 -6.84
CA LYS A 70 -10.34 -0.51 -8.09
C LYS A 70 -11.72 0.17 -8.01
N HIS A 71 -12.26 0.37 -6.80
CA HIS A 71 -13.56 1.03 -6.60
C HIS A 71 -13.43 2.55 -6.48
N PHE A 72 -12.20 3.07 -6.45
CA PHE A 72 -11.90 4.47 -6.21
C PHE A 72 -11.14 5.06 -7.39
N ASP A 73 -11.35 6.34 -7.66
CA ASP A 73 -10.55 7.08 -8.62
C ASP A 73 -9.17 7.40 -7.99
N PRO A 74 -8.07 6.92 -8.59
CA PRO A 74 -6.74 7.04 -7.98
C PRO A 74 -6.24 8.49 -7.85
N GLU A 75 -6.83 9.44 -8.58
CA GLU A 75 -6.46 10.85 -8.51
C GLU A 75 -7.41 11.63 -7.59
N LYS A 76 -8.72 11.43 -7.73
CA LYS A 76 -9.74 12.17 -6.97
C LYS A 76 -9.90 11.65 -5.54
N ASP A 77 -9.84 10.33 -5.35
CA ASP A 77 -10.13 9.68 -4.06
C ASP A 77 -8.85 9.36 -3.27
N ILE A 78 -7.74 10.01 -3.60
CA ILE A 78 -6.43 9.70 -3.02
C ILE A 78 -6.37 9.88 -1.49
N ALA A 79 -7.15 10.83 -0.96
CA ALA A 79 -7.28 11.02 0.48
C ALA A 79 -8.06 9.86 1.12
N GLU A 80 -9.15 9.40 0.49
CA GLU A 80 -9.94 8.27 0.97
C GLU A 80 -9.11 6.97 0.94
N LEU A 81 -8.37 6.74 -0.15
CA LEU A 81 -7.45 5.59 -0.28
C LEU A 81 -6.40 5.56 0.84
N LEU A 82 -5.84 6.72 1.19
CA LEU A 82 -4.91 6.84 2.31
C LEU A 82 -5.62 6.50 3.64
N LEU A 83 -6.80 7.05 3.89
CA LEU A 83 -7.57 6.82 5.12
C LEU A 83 -7.98 5.35 5.27
N ILE A 84 -8.40 4.70 4.19
CA ILE A 84 -8.69 3.25 4.17
C ILE A 84 -7.45 2.45 4.54
N SER A 85 -6.30 2.78 3.96
CA SER A 85 -5.04 2.12 4.32
C SER A 85 -4.76 2.26 5.83
N HIS A 86 -4.96 3.43 6.41
CA HIS A 86 -4.72 3.66 7.84
C HIS A 86 -5.73 2.94 8.74
N ALA A 87 -7.00 2.86 8.34
CA ALA A 87 -8.01 2.07 9.05
C ALA A 87 -7.61 0.59 9.14
N TYR A 88 -7.20 -0.03 8.02
CA TYR A 88 -6.71 -1.40 8.02
C TYR A 88 -5.42 -1.59 8.83
N TRP A 89 -4.52 -0.62 8.79
CA TRP A 89 -3.32 -0.63 9.63
C TRP A 89 -3.64 -0.60 11.13
N ASP A 90 -4.63 0.21 11.53
CA ASP A 90 -5.06 0.30 12.92
C ASP A 90 -5.77 -0.97 13.40
N LEU A 91 -6.65 -1.53 12.57
CA LEU A 91 -7.29 -2.83 12.81
C LEU A 91 -6.26 -3.96 12.92
N ALA A 92 -5.26 -4.01 12.03
CA ALA A 92 -4.20 -5.01 12.08
C ALA A 92 -3.48 -5.02 13.44
N LYS A 93 -3.11 -3.84 13.95
CA LYS A 93 -2.48 -3.70 15.28
C LYS A 93 -3.43 -4.05 16.42
N ALA A 94 -4.71 -3.73 16.30
CA ALA A 94 -5.72 -4.05 17.32
C ALA A 94 -5.87 -5.56 17.47
N TYR A 95 -6.00 -6.27 16.34
CA TYR A 95 -6.17 -7.72 16.31
C TYR A 95 -4.89 -8.50 16.65
N ASP A 96 -3.70 -7.96 16.35
CA ASP A 96 -2.40 -8.60 16.64
C ASP A 96 -2.19 -8.89 18.14
N ARG A 97 -2.88 -8.15 19.02
CA ARG A 97 -2.81 -8.34 20.48
C ARG A 97 -3.46 -9.65 20.96
N SER A 98 -4.33 -10.26 20.15
CA SER A 98 -5.06 -11.47 20.53
C SER A 98 -4.65 -12.64 19.62
N PRO A 99 -4.13 -13.76 20.18
CA PRO A 99 -3.78 -14.94 19.38
C PRO A 99 -4.95 -15.49 18.55
N ARG A 100 -6.18 -15.37 19.06
CA ARG A 100 -7.41 -15.84 18.38
C ARG A 100 -7.77 -15.01 17.15
N LEU A 101 -7.31 -13.75 17.10
CA LEU A 101 -7.60 -12.81 16.01
C LEU A 101 -6.38 -12.62 15.09
N ARG A 102 -5.37 -13.48 15.20
CA ARG A 102 -4.15 -13.40 14.37
C ARG A 102 -4.48 -13.47 12.88
N HIS A 103 -5.44 -14.30 12.49
CA HIS A 103 -5.91 -14.37 11.10
C HIS A 103 -6.47 -13.03 10.61
N GLU A 104 -7.33 -12.40 11.40
CA GLU A 104 -7.89 -11.07 11.08
C GLU A 104 -6.82 -9.98 11.04
N SER A 105 -5.81 -10.05 11.90
CA SER A 105 -4.66 -9.14 11.84
C SER A 105 -3.92 -9.26 10.50
N VAL A 106 -3.65 -10.49 10.03
CA VAL A 106 -2.99 -10.76 8.76
C VAL A 106 -3.86 -10.30 7.58
N ARG A 107 -5.16 -10.61 7.57
CA ARG A 107 -6.10 -10.13 6.55
C ARG A 107 -6.11 -8.60 6.44
N CYS A 108 -6.14 -7.91 7.58
CA CYS A 108 -6.04 -6.45 7.63
C CYS A 108 -4.70 -5.93 7.09
N LEU A 109 -3.58 -6.62 7.38
CA LEU A 109 -2.29 -6.27 6.79
C LEU A 109 -2.28 -6.44 5.27
N GLU A 110 -2.90 -7.47 4.73
CA GLU A 110 -3.01 -7.66 3.27
C GLU A 110 -3.80 -6.54 2.61
N LYS A 111 -4.92 -6.14 3.23
CA LYS A 111 -5.70 -4.96 2.80
C LYS A 111 -4.87 -3.68 2.88
N PHE A 112 -4.15 -3.46 3.97
CA PHE A 112 -3.25 -2.32 4.10
C PHE A 112 -2.18 -2.29 3.00
N VAL A 113 -1.56 -3.42 2.68
CA VAL A 113 -0.59 -3.54 1.57
C VAL A 113 -1.25 -3.19 0.24
N ARG A 114 -2.45 -3.72 -0.01
CA ARG A 114 -3.22 -3.49 -1.26
C ARG A 114 -3.58 -2.02 -1.45
N PHE A 115 -4.01 -1.34 -0.39
CA PHE A 115 -4.34 0.10 -0.42
C PHE A 115 -3.10 1.02 -0.34
N SER A 116 -1.92 0.49 -0.04
CA SER A 116 -0.67 1.26 -0.01
C SER A 116 0.13 1.20 -1.31
N THR A 117 0.09 0.06 -1.99
CA THR A 117 0.98 -0.22 -3.13
C THR A 117 0.54 0.55 -4.38
N GLY A 118 1.47 1.23 -5.03
CA GLY A 118 1.23 1.97 -6.28
C GLY A 118 0.79 3.42 -6.11
N PHE A 119 0.51 3.87 -4.88
CA PHE A 119 0.06 5.23 -4.59
C PHE A 119 1.19 6.15 -4.07
N LYS A 120 1.00 7.47 -4.17
CA LYS A 120 2.01 8.47 -3.77
C LYS A 120 2.45 8.37 -2.29
N PHE A 121 1.58 7.84 -1.43
CA PHE A 121 1.83 7.66 0.00
C PHE A 121 2.45 6.30 0.36
N GLN A 122 2.76 5.44 -0.62
CA GLN A 122 3.35 4.11 -0.41
C GLN A 122 4.59 4.15 0.47
N HIS A 123 5.51 5.10 0.23
CA HIS A 123 6.75 5.22 1.00
C HIS A 123 6.48 5.57 2.47
N ILE A 124 5.55 6.49 2.73
CA ILE A 124 5.16 6.90 4.09
C ILE A 124 4.57 5.70 4.83
N ASN A 125 3.68 4.95 4.19
CA ASN A 125 3.10 3.74 4.76
C ASN A 125 4.17 2.66 5.04
N ALA A 126 5.15 2.48 4.15
CA ALA A 126 6.29 1.58 4.42
C ALA A 126 7.10 2.03 5.64
N GLN A 127 7.42 3.31 5.78
CA GLN A 127 8.14 3.83 6.94
C GLN A 127 7.34 3.65 8.24
N MET A 128 6.01 3.76 8.18
CA MET A 128 5.14 3.51 9.33
C MET A 128 5.28 2.07 9.84
N VAL A 129 5.25 1.07 8.95
CA VAL A 129 5.47 -0.34 9.33
C VAL A 129 6.89 -0.54 9.86
N LYS A 130 7.90 -0.02 9.15
CA LYS A 130 9.31 -0.12 9.56
C LYS A 130 9.53 0.40 10.98
N LYS A 131 8.95 1.55 11.31
CA LYS A 131 9.03 2.17 12.64
C LYS A 131 8.32 1.33 13.70
N PHE A 132 7.18 0.73 13.35
CA PHE A 132 6.43 -0.15 14.26
C PHE A 132 7.19 -1.44 14.59
N VAL A 133 7.73 -2.11 13.56
CA VAL A 133 8.60 -3.29 13.68
C VAL A 133 9.86 -2.97 14.47
N LYS A 134 10.57 -1.88 14.14
CA LYS A 134 11.80 -1.46 14.85
C LYS A 134 11.57 -1.24 16.34
N ARG A 135 10.39 -0.75 16.73
CA ARG A 135 9.99 -0.53 18.13
C ARG A 135 9.55 -1.80 18.86
N ARG A 136 9.62 -2.97 18.23
CA ARG A 136 9.18 -4.27 18.78
C ARG A 136 7.75 -4.25 19.33
N ARG A 137 6.85 -3.52 18.65
CA ARG A 137 5.43 -3.41 19.04
C ARG A 137 4.53 -4.47 18.40
N ALA A 138 5.06 -5.22 17.44
CA ALA A 138 4.34 -6.32 16.78
C ALA A 138 4.50 -7.61 17.58
N TYR A 139 3.38 -8.27 17.90
CA TYR A 139 3.36 -9.61 18.46
C TYR A 139 3.62 -10.64 17.34
N ASN A 140 2.98 -10.48 16.17
CA ASN A 140 3.25 -11.27 14.98
C ASN A 140 4.30 -10.59 14.07
N LEU A 141 5.52 -10.43 14.57
CA LEU A 141 6.62 -9.76 13.85
C LEU A 141 6.80 -10.22 12.39
N PRO A 142 6.75 -11.53 12.05
CA PRO A 142 6.91 -11.99 10.66
C PRO A 142 5.86 -11.40 9.70
N ALA A 143 4.59 -11.31 10.11
CA ALA A 143 3.53 -10.78 9.25
C ALA A 143 3.70 -9.29 8.96
N PHE A 144 4.09 -8.51 9.97
CA PHE A 144 4.36 -7.08 9.79
C PHE A 144 5.61 -6.84 8.94
N GLN A 145 6.65 -7.68 9.10
CA GLN A 145 7.85 -7.61 8.26
C GLN A 145 7.53 -7.94 6.80
N GLU A 146 6.69 -8.94 6.56
CA GLU A 146 6.21 -9.30 5.22
C GLU A 146 5.39 -8.15 4.59
N ALA A 147 4.48 -7.55 5.34
CA ALA A 147 3.72 -6.38 4.87
C ALA A 147 4.65 -5.20 4.53
N TYR A 148 5.66 -4.92 5.38
CA TYR A 148 6.68 -3.92 5.08
C TYR A 148 7.42 -4.24 3.78
N ASN A 149 7.91 -5.47 3.64
CA ASN A 149 8.63 -5.90 2.45
C ASN A 149 7.75 -5.73 1.21
N ARG A 150 6.50 -6.17 1.23
CA ARG A 150 5.58 -6.02 0.09
C ARG A 150 5.34 -4.54 -0.28
N ILE A 151 5.09 -3.66 0.68
CA ILE A 151 4.87 -2.23 0.39
C ILE A 151 6.17 -1.57 -0.08
N TYR A 152 7.30 -1.93 0.49
CA TYR A 152 8.57 -1.29 0.21
C TYR A 152 9.18 -1.77 -1.11
N VAL A 153 9.16 -3.08 -1.36
CA VAL A 153 9.69 -3.76 -2.56
C VAL A 153 8.79 -3.53 -3.77
N ASN A 154 7.46 -3.51 -3.60
CA ASN A 154 6.55 -3.16 -4.70
C ASN A 154 6.52 -1.66 -4.99
N SER A 155 7.40 -0.85 -4.38
CA SER A 155 7.50 0.54 -4.78
C SER A 155 8.07 0.64 -6.20
N LYS A 156 7.43 1.49 -7.03
CA LYS A 156 7.88 1.79 -8.40
C LYS A 156 9.25 2.49 -8.42
N ALA A 157 9.81 2.82 -7.26
CA ALA A 157 11.06 3.55 -7.13
C ALA A 157 12.26 2.60 -7.24
N CYS A 158 12.88 2.50 -8.40
CA CYS A 158 14.25 1.99 -8.48
C CYS A 158 15.20 3.11 -8.06
N PHE A 159 15.35 3.36 -6.74
CA PHE A 159 15.97 4.57 -6.18
C PHE A 159 17.25 5.03 -6.87
N ILE A 160 18.21 4.14 -7.10
CA ILE A 160 19.47 4.48 -7.79
C ILE A 160 19.21 4.83 -9.26
N ALA A 161 18.37 4.05 -9.94
CA ALA A 161 18.07 4.28 -11.35
C ALA A 161 17.26 5.56 -11.56
N THR A 162 16.26 5.84 -10.72
CA THR A 162 15.47 7.07 -10.75
C THR A 162 16.34 8.29 -10.43
N HIS A 163 17.32 8.16 -9.52
CA HIS A 163 18.29 9.24 -9.27
C HIS A 163 19.22 9.49 -10.47
N CYS A 164 19.63 8.44 -11.18
CA CYS A 164 20.54 8.55 -12.32
C CYS A 164 19.84 8.99 -13.62
N PHE A 165 18.60 8.54 -13.82
CA PHE A 165 17.81 8.69 -15.05
C PHE A 165 16.37 9.10 -14.72
N PRO A 166 16.16 10.31 -14.17
CA PRO A 166 14.83 10.75 -13.76
C PRO A 166 13.83 10.87 -14.94
N GLU A 167 14.32 11.12 -16.14
CA GLU A 167 13.51 11.38 -17.35
C GLU A 167 13.40 10.16 -18.30
N ASP A 168 14.14 9.06 -18.05
CA ASP A 168 14.13 7.89 -18.93
C ASP A 168 13.07 6.88 -18.48
N GLU A 169 11.80 7.18 -18.78
CA GLU A 169 10.67 6.34 -18.36
C GLU A 169 10.73 4.92 -18.93
N VAL A 170 11.29 4.75 -20.13
CA VAL A 170 11.41 3.45 -20.79
C VAL A 170 12.41 2.57 -20.04
N LEU A 171 13.61 3.09 -19.75
CA LEU A 171 14.61 2.39 -18.95
C LEU A 171 14.07 2.05 -17.56
N LEU A 172 13.42 3.01 -16.89
CA LEU A 172 12.85 2.76 -15.55
C LEU A 172 11.77 1.68 -15.59
N THR A 173 10.98 1.61 -16.65
CA THR A 173 9.95 0.57 -16.83
C THR A 173 10.59 -0.81 -17.01
N ASN A 174 11.63 -0.94 -17.85
CA ASN A 174 12.34 -2.20 -18.02
C ASN A 174 12.97 -2.69 -16.72
N LEU A 175 13.59 -1.80 -15.95
CA LEU A 175 14.18 -2.17 -14.65
C LEU A 175 13.12 -2.61 -13.63
N ARG A 176 11.91 -2.03 -13.69
CA ARG A 176 10.78 -2.47 -12.86
C ARG A 176 10.28 -3.86 -13.27
N GLU A 177 10.23 -4.16 -14.57
CA GLU A 177 9.90 -5.50 -15.07
C GLU A 177 10.96 -6.52 -14.66
N LEU A 178 12.25 -6.19 -14.82
CA LEU A 178 13.36 -7.01 -14.34
C LEU A 178 13.25 -7.28 -12.84
N LYS A 179 12.95 -6.25 -12.04
CA LYS A 179 12.70 -6.42 -10.61
C LYS A 179 11.60 -7.46 -10.35
N ASN A 180 10.47 -7.38 -11.06
CA ASN A 180 9.38 -8.33 -10.89
C ASN A 180 9.82 -9.77 -11.20
N GLN A 181 10.63 -9.96 -12.25
CA GLN A 181 11.20 -11.28 -12.55
C GLN A 181 12.17 -11.77 -11.47
N LEU A 182 12.98 -10.88 -10.89
CA LEU A 182 13.87 -11.22 -9.77
C LEU A 182 13.08 -11.66 -8.52
N LEU A 183 11.89 -11.11 -8.30
CA LEU A 183 11.07 -11.47 -7.13
C LEU A 183 10.51 -12.89 -7.18
N GLU A 184 10.47 -13.54 -8.35
CA GLU A 184 10.08 -14.94 -8.47
C GLU A 184 11.14 -15.88 -7.88
N ILE A 185 12.40 -15.47 -7.86
CA ILE A 185 13.56 -16.28 -7.45
C ILE A 185 13.96 -15.93 -6.01
N TYR A 186 14.27 -16.92 -5.16
CA TYR A 186 14.68 -16.69 -3.77
C TYR A 186 15.86 -15.71 -3.62
N LEU A 187 16.93 -15.93 -4.39
CA LEU A 187 18.10 -15.04 -4.38
C LEU A 187 17.76 -13.64 -4.90
N GLY A 188 16.89 -13.55 -5.90
CA GLY A 188 16.43 -12.27 -6.43
C GLY A 188 15.59 -11.49 -5.41
N ARG A 189 14.72 -12.16 -4.63
CA ARG A 189 14.02 -11.53 -3.49
C ARG A 189 15.01 -10.94 -2.48
N LYS A 190 16.02 -11.70 -2.06
CA LYS A 190 17.05 -11.22 -1.14
C LYS A 190 17.83 -10.03 -1.71
N PHE A 191 18.19 -10.08 -2.98
CA PHE A 191 18.85 -8.96 -3.66
C PHE A 191 17.97 -7.70 -3.65
N VAL A 192 16.71 -7.83 -4.04
CA VAL A 192 15.76 -6.71 -4.09
C VAL A 192 15.53 -6.15 -2.69
N GLU A 193 15.37 -6.98 -1.66
CA GLU A 193 15.29 -6.56 -0.25
C GLU A 193 16.49 -5.69 0.15
N ILE A 194 17.72 -6.14 -0.13
CA ILE A 194 18.95 -5.41 0.19
C ILE A 194 19.02 -4.09 -0.59
N TYR A 195 18.77 -4.14 -1.91
CA TYR A 195 18.76 -2.97 -2.78
C TYR A 195 17.83 -1.91 -2.22
N TYR A 196 16.57 -2.28 -1.96
CA TYR A 196 15.60 -1.35 -1.42
C TYR A 196 15.97 -0.90 -0.01
N ALA A 197 16.52 -1.76 0.85
CA ALA A 197 16.87 -1.39 2.23
C ALA A 197 18.03 -0.38 2.32
N LYS A 198 18.99 -0.44 1.38
CA LYS A 198 20.22 0.37 1.41
C LYS A 198 20.20 1.55 0.44
N SER A 199 19.54 1.42 -0.72
CA SER A 199 19.61 2.45 -1.76
C SER A 199 19.11 3.83 -1.34
N PRO A 200 18.04 4.03 -0.54
CA PRO A 200 17.64 5.38 -0.14
C PRO A 200 18.68 6.06 0.74
N ILE A 201 19.25 5.32 1.70
CA ILE A 201 20.31 5.84 2.59
C ILE A 201 21.53 6.25 1.76
N LEU A 202 21.89 5.45 0.76
CA LEU A 202 22.97 5.76 -0.16
C LEU A 202 22.67 7.04 -0.96
N ILE A 203 21.46 7.17 -1.53
CA ILE A 203 21.08 8.36 -2.29
C ILE A 203 21.04 9.62 -1.42
N ASP A 204 20.52 9.54 -0.20
CA ASP A 204 20.51 10.66 0.75
C ASP A 204 21.93 11.09 1.14
N PHE A 205 22.83 10.12 1.35
CA PHE A 205 24.24 10.39 1.59
C PHE A 205 24.91 11.07 0.37
N LEU A 206 24.65 10.59 -0.84
CA LEU A 206 25.19 11.20 -2.06
C LEU A 206 24.65 12.61 -2.26
N ARG A 207 23.36 12.86 -2.01
CA ARG A 207 22.79 14.21 -2.08
C ARG A 207 23.44 15.18 -1.09
N SER A 208 23.95 14.68 0.03
CA SER A 208 24.70 15.49 0.99
C SER A 208 26.14 15.81 0.52
N ASN A 209 26.64 15.15 -0.53
CA ASN A 209 27.99 15.35 -1.07
C ASN A 209 27.98 15.40 -2.60
N ASP A 210 27.86 16.62 -3.15
CA ASP A 210 27.71 16.86 -4.59
C ASP A 210 28.83 16.31 -5.46
N TYR A 211 30.08 16.35 -4.97
CA TYR A 211 31.22 15.84 -5.73
C TYR A 211 31.14 14.32 -5.88
N LEU A 212 30.97 13.61 -4.76
CA LEU A 212 30.82 12.15 -4.76
C LEU A 212 29.60 11.71 -5.57
N ASN A 213 28.49 12.45 -5.46
CA ASN A 213 27.28 12.20 -6.24
C ASN A 213 27.57 12.25 -7.75
N LYS A 214 28.22 13.31 -8.24
CA LYS A 214 28.53 13.47 -9.66
C LYS A 214 29.47 12.37 -10.15
N VAL A 215 30.51 12.04 -9.39
CA VAL A 215 31.49 11.01 -9.77
C VAL A 215 30.84 9.63 -9.80
N LEU A 216 30.21 9.20 -8.71
CA LEU A 216 29.62 7.85 -8.62
C LEU A 216 28.44 7.69 -9.58
N THR A 217 27.60 8.72 -9.74
CA THR A 217 26.51 8.68 -10.70
C THR A 217 27.04 8.54 -12.13
N LYS A 218 28.03 9.34 -12.54
CA LYS A 218 28.54 9.35 -13.92
C LYS A 218 29.36 8.11 -14.26
N PHE A 219 30.25 7.68 -13.37
CA PHE A 219 31.25 6.66 -13.68
C PHE A 219 30.90 5.27 -13.17
N LEU A 220 30.03 5.14 -12.16
CA LEU A 220 29.67 3.84 -11.59
C LEU A 220 28.21 3.46 -11.91
N PHE A 221 27.25 4.25 -11.43
CA PHE A 221 25.84 3.85 -11.48
C PHE A 221 25.25 3.93 -12.88
N LYS A 222 25.45 5.03 -13.63
CA LYS A 222 24.90 5.18 -14.98
C LYS A 222 25.38 4.07 -15.93
N PRO A 223 26.69 3.75 -16.04
CA PRO A 223 27.16 2.66 -16.89
C PRO A 223 26.61 1.30 -16.45
N LEU A 224 26.64 1.01 -15.15
CA LEU A 224 26.16 -0.27 -14.60
C LEU A 224 24.67 -0.49 -14.88
N ILE A 225 23.85 0.54 -14.66
CA ILE A 225 22.40 0.47 -14.92
C ILE A 225 22.12 0.30 -16.42
N LYS A 226 22.80 1.03 -17.30
CA LYS A 226 22.64 0.86 -18.76
C LYS A 226 23.07 -0.53 -19.21
N GLY A 227 24.15 -1.06 -18.65
CA GLY A 227 24.59 -2.43 -18.91
C GLY A 227 23.51 -3.45 -18.54
N ILE A 228 22.93 -3.33 -17.34
CA ILE A 228 21.84 -4.20 -16.88
C ILE A 228 20.60 -4.09 -17.80
N ASP A 229 20.17 -2.88 -18.13
CA ASP A 229 19.02 -2.66 -19.05
C ASP A 229 19.29 -3.25 -20.44
N THR A 230 20.50 -3.13 -20.96
CA THR A 230 20.89 -3.69 -22.27
C THR A 230 20.85 -5.23 -22.25
N ILE A 231 21.44 -5.85 -21.22
CA ILE A 231 21.41 -7.31 -21.03
C ILE A 231 19.97 -7.79 -20.91
N TYR A 232 19.14 -7.07 -20.14
CA TYR A 232 17.75 -7.42 -19.96
C TYR A 232 16.94 -7.35 -21.26
N LYS A 233 17.10 -6.26 -22.03
CA LYS A 233 16.46 -6.12 -23.36
C LYS A 233 16.85 -7.26 -24.29
N TYR A 234 18.13 -7.60 -24.35
CA TYR A 234 18.63 -8.70 -25.18
C TYR A 234 18.01 -10.05 -24.76
N ALA A 235 17.97 -10.34 -23.46
CA ALA A 235 17.36 -11.56 -22.94
C ALA A 235 15.84 -11.61 -23.24
N ARG A 236 15.15 -10.48 -23.17
CA ARG A 236 13.70 -10.37 -23.47
C ARG A 236 13.40 -10.67 -24.93
N ILE A 237 14.17 -10.10 -25.86
CA ILE A 237 14.02 -10.32 -27.31
C ILE A 237 14.24 -11.80 -27.66
N LYS A 238 15.27 -12.43 -27.09
CA LYS A 238 15.54 -13.86 -27.34
C LYS A 238 14.40 -14.78 -26.87
N LYS A 239 13.71 -14.39 -25.79
CA LYS A 239 12.59 -15.16 -25.22
C LYS A 239 11.29 -15.04 -26.02
N THR A 240 11.13 -14.00 -26.85
CA THR A 240 9.96 -13.81 -27.74
C THR A 240 10.09 -14.48 -29.11
N HIS A 241 11.28 -15.00 -29.46
CA HIS A 241 11.55 -15.71 -30.72
C HIS A 241 11.63 -17.25 -30.57
N HIS A 242 11.16 -17.78 -29.43
CA HIS A 242 10.93 -19.20 -29.17
C HIS A 242 9.50 -19.37 -28.68
#